data_AF-A0A5E4LSH5-F1
#
_entry.id   AF-A0A5E4LSH5-F1
#
_cell.length_a   1.000
_cell.length_b   1.000
_cell.length_c   1.000
_cell.angle_alpha   90.00
_cell.angle_beta   90.00
_cell.angle_gamma   90.00
#
_symmetry.space_group_name_H-M   'P 1'
#
loop_
_entity.id
_entity.type
_entity.pdbx_description
1 polymer ?
#
loop_
_entity_poly.entity_id
_entity_poly.type
_entity_poly.pdbx_seq_one_letter_code
_entity_poly.pdbx_strand_id
1 'polypeptide(L)' 'MRNEKGMTMSDERVTFPAVEANVPVAAALSEAQKIKKGICPSCDGNLVFQEGCKVCYSCGWGGCE' A
#
# COMPACT_ATOMS: atom_id res chain seq x y z
N MET A 1 26.03 -38.44 -37.09
CA MET A 1 25.98 -39.07 -35.75
C MET A 1 25.24 -38.12 -34.83
N ARG A 2 23.92 -38.30 -34.68
CA ARG A 2 23.06 -37.46 -33.82
C ARG A 2 22.98 -38.12 -32.44
N ASN A 3 23.24 -37.34 -31.40
CA ASN A 3 23.26 -37.75 -30.00
C ASN A 3 21.83 -37.86 -29.46
N GLU A 4 21.43 -39.05 -29.07
CA GLU A 4 20.16 -39.37 -28.40
C GLU A 4 20.28 -39.00 -26.92
N LYS A 5 20.05 -37.71 -26.65
CA LYS A 5 20.07 -37.13 -25.31
C LYS A 5 18.82 -37.57 -24.55
N GLY A 6 19.05 -38.07 -23.35
CA GLY A 6 18.12 -38.75 -22.46
C GLY A 6 16.74 -38.10 -22.27
N MET A 7 15.75 -38.99 -22.22
CA MET A 7 14.48 -38.80 -21.55
C MET A 7 14.68 -38.36 -20.10
N THR A 8 14.06 -37.26 -19.69
CA THR A 8 13.75 -36.98 -18.29
C THR A 8 12.28 -36.65 -18.17
N MET A 9 11.47 -37.67 -17.86
CA MET A 9 10.13 -37.50 -17.30
C MET A 9 10.28 -37.50 -15.78
N SER A 10 9.92 -36.41 -15.11
CA SER A 10 9.70 -36.41 -13.66
C SER A 10 8.62 -35.41 -13.32
N ASP A 11 7.48 -36.02 -12.98
CA ASP A 11 6.40 -35.53 -12.15
C ASP A 11 6.92 -34.74 -10.93
N GLU A 12 6.32 -33.60 -10.59
CA GLU A 12 5.73 -33.40 -9.26
C GLU A 12 5.16 -31.98 -9.06
N ARG A 13 3.85 -31.96 -8.78
CA ARG A 13 3.09 -31.07 -7.89
C ARG A 13 3.02 -29.56 -8.19
N VAL A 14 1.89 -29.22 -8.79
CA VAL A 14 1.18 -27.94 -8.61
C VAL A 14 1.19 -27.52 -7.15
N THR A 15 1.80 -26.37 -6.86
CA THR A 15 1.52 -25.58 -5.65
C THR A 15 1.21 -24.14 -6.10
N PHE A 16 -0.07 -23.80 -6.08
CA PHE A 16 -0.57 -22.42 -6.01
C PHE A 16 -1.37 -22.30 -4.70
N PRO A 17 -1.71 -21.11 -4.22
CA PRO A 17 -0.91 -19.90 -4.04
C PRO A 17 -1.07 -19.38 -2.59
N ALA A 18 -0.09 -18.66 -2.05
CA ALA A 18 -0.34 -17.78 -0.90
C ALA A 18 0.67 -16.63 -0.88
N VAL A 19 0.17 -15.45 -1.28
CA VAL A 19 0.50 -14.11 -0.75
C VAL A 19 1.96 -13.65 -0.97
N GLU A 20 2.29 -12.41 -1.35
CA GLU A 20 1.73 -11.13 -0.96
C GLU A 20 1.82 -10.13 -2.14
N ALA A 21 0.79 -9.28 -2.26
CA ALA A 21 0.67 -8.13 -3.16
C ALA A 21 1.99 -7.30 -3.24
N ASN A 22 2.52 -6.96 -4.42
CA ASN A 22 2.16 -5.78 -5.23
C ASN A 22 2.23 -4.46 -4.41
N VAL A 23 3.01 -3.40 -4.66
CA VAL A 23 3.70 -2.82 -5.82
C VAL A 23 4.61 -1.69 -5.29
N PRO A 24 5.72 -1.31 -5.97
CA PRO A 24 6.47 -0.11 -5.62
C PRO A 24 5.71 1.14 -6.11
N VAL A 25 4.82 1.69 -5.28
CA VAL A 25 4.18 2.96 -5.62
C VAL A 25 5.06 4.10 -5.13
N ALA A 26 5.59 4.85 -6.09
CA ALA A 26 6.26 6.11 -5.85
C ALA A 26 5.43 6.94 -4.86
N ALA A 27 6.10 7.43 -3.82
CA ALA A 27 5.55 8.05 -2.63
C ALA A 27 4.82 9.38 -2.92
N ALA A 28 3.64 9.30 -3.53
CA ALA A 28 2.59 10.25 -3.22
C ALA A 28 2.06 9.82 -1.85
N LEU A 29 2.48 10.50 -0.78
CA LEU A 29 1.95 10.31 0.56
C LEU A 29 0.42 10.24 0.46
N SER A 30 -0.14 9.06 0.70
CA SER A 30 -1.58 8.85 0.61
C SER A 30 -2.29 9.80 1.55
N GLU A 31 -3.55 10.16 1.27
CA GLU A 31 -4.33 11.05 2.14
C GLU A 31 -4.32 10.56 3.59
N ALA A 32 -4.44 9.25 3.80
CA ALA A 32 -4.29 8.60 5.11
C ALA A 32 -2.93 8.85 5.78
N GLN A 33 -1.83 8.92 5.01
CA GLN A 33 -0.51 9.25 5.55
C GLN A 33 -0.38 10.74 5.90
N LYS A 34 -0.94 11.64 5.07
CA LYS A 34 -1.03 13.07 5.42
C LYS A 34 -1.80 13.26 6.72
N ILE A 35 -2.96 12.60 6.87
CA ILE A 35 -3.77 12.64 8.09
C ILE A 35 -3.00 12.07 9.29
N LYS A 36 -2.26 10.96 9.13
CA LYS A 36 -1.39 10.40 10.19
C LYS A 36 -0.26 11.35 10.60
N LYS A 37 0.30 12.11 9.66
CA LYS A 37 1.30 13.16 9.91
C LYS A 37 0.72 14.47 10.46
N GLY A 38 -0.60 14.58 10.61
CA GLY A 38 -1.25 15.82 11.05
C GLY A 38 -1.32 16.88 9.95
N ILE A 39 -1.35 16.46 8.68
CA ILE A 39 -1.47 17.35 7.51
C ILE A 39 -2.83 17.13 6.86
N CYS A 40 -3.55 18.22 6.59
CA CYS A 40 -4.86 18.17 5.96
C CYS A 40 -4.74 17.72 4.49
N PRO A 41 -5.46 16.69 4.04
CA PRO A 41 -5.37 16.22 2.66
C PRO A 41 -6.00 17.20 1.65
N SER A 42 -6.88 18.09 2.12
CA SER A 42 -7.64 19.01 1.27
C SER A 42 -6.95 20.36 1.05
N CYS A 43 -6.22 20.86 2.05
CA CYS A 43 -5.59 22.18 2.00
C CYS A 43 -4.12 22.19 2.46
N ASP A 44 -3.52 21.02 2.71
CA ASP A 44 -2.14 20.85 3.22
C ASP A 44 -1.84 21.62 4.52
N GLY A 45 -2.89 22.10 5.20
CA GLY A 45 -2.82 22.80 6.48
C GLY A 45 -2.54 21.87 7.65
N ASN A 46 -2.27 22.46 8.81
CA ASN A 46 -2.04 21.69 10.03
C ASN A 46 -3.36 21.15 10.58
N LEU A 47 -3.41 19.86 10.85
CA LEU A 47 -4.51 19.21 11.57
C LEU A 47 -4.20 19.24 13.06
N VAL A 48 -5.17 19.70 13.84
CA VAL A 48 -5.12 19.67 15.30
C VAL A 48 -5.96 18.48 15.77
N PHE A 49 -5.39 17.68 16.66
CA PHE A 49 -6.12 16.58 17.28
C PHE A 49 -6.96 17.12 18.44
N GLN A 50 -8.29 17.00 18.35
CA GLN A 50 -9.24 17.35 19.40
C GLN A 50 -10.25 16.22 19.58
N GLU A 51 -10.49 15.83 20.83
CA GLU A 51 -11.54 14.88 21.21
C GLU A 51 -11.52 13.53 20.45
N GLY A 52 -10.34 13.08 19.98
CA GLY A 52 -10.22 11.84 19.20
C GLY A 52 -10.26 12.05 17.69
N CYS A 53 -10.54 13.26 17.21
CA CYS A 53 -10.64 13.60 15.80
C CYS A 53 -9.56 14.60 15.37
N LYS A 54 -9.17 14.57 14.11
CA LYS A 54 -8.25 15.52 13.48
C LYS A 54 -9.05 16.58 12.75
N VAL A 55 -8.87 17.84 13.14
CA VAL A 55 -9.61 18.97 12.60
C VAL A 55 -8.64 19.99 12.01
N CYS A 56 -8.92 20.46 10.79
CA CYS A 56 -8.17 21.51 10.13
C CYS A 56 -8.93 22.83 10.26
N TYR A 57 -8.37 23.79 10.99
CA TYR A 57 -8.96 25.13 11.12
C TYR A 57 -8.82 26.00 9.87
N SER A 58 -7.97 25.60 8.91
CA SER A 58 -7.75 26.35 7.67
C SER A 58 -8.84 26.12 6.62
N CYS A 59 -9.34 24.89 6.50
CA CYS A 59 -10.36 24.54 5.50
C CYS A 59 -11.60 23.84 6.07
N GLY A 60 -11.68 23.64 7.39
CA GLY A 60 -12.81 23.01 8.06
C GLY A 60 -12.88 21.49 7.90
N TRP A 61 -11.82 20.86 7.36
CA TRP A 61 -11.76 19.41 7.24
C TRP A 61 -11.75 18.76 8.62
N GLY A 62 -12.57 17.72 8.82
CA GLY A 62 -12.62 16.95 10.06
C GLY A 62 -12.65 15.46 9.74
N GLY A 63 -11.73 14.70 10.33
CA GLY A 63 -11.67 13.26 10.21
C GLY A 63 -11.44 12.60 11.56
N CYS A 64 -12.32 11.69 11.94
CA CYS A 64 -12.19 10.85 13.13
C CYS A 64 -11.69 9.47 12.70
N GLU A 65 -10.75 8.90 13.46
CA GLU A 65 -10.26 7.52 13.25
C GLU A 65 -11.04 6.54 14.14
#